data_AF-A0A4Q3YPD7-F1
#
_entry.id   AF-A0A4Q3YPD7-F1
#
_cell.length_a   1.000
_cell.length_b   1.000
_cell.length_c   1.000
_cell.angle_alpha   90.00
_cell.angle_beta   90.00
_cell.angle_gamma   90.00
#
_symmetry.space_group_name_H-M   'P 1'
#
loop_
_entity.id
_entity.type
_entity.pdbx_description
1 polymer ?
#
loop_
_entity_poly.entity_id
_entity_poly.type
_entity_poly.pdbx_seq_one_letter_code
_entity_poly.pdbx_strand_id
1 'polypeptide(L)'
;MKRYAITLSALLAVATLSACDRRSESQRSLDNLQERYEADRREIMLNAIGEMERRESTGGAGRDADRKAALREKARTNPEGADAETIAKMPRNEVIATAINSAGFLCAKVRDAYPVSGGIVVHCAEYRSGNGRVKYRIDTAAMEVSKIE
;
A
#
# COMPACT_ATOMS: atom_id res chain seq x y z
N MET A 1 61.53 -27.98 -51.15
CA MET A 1 60.76 -28.22 -49.91
C MET A 1 59.60 -27.22 -49.88
N LYS A 2 58.34 -27.67 -49.96
CA LYS A 2 57.15 -26.81 -49.96
C LYS A 2 56.28 -27.12 -48.74
N ARG A 3 55.59 -26.08 -48.24
CA ARG A 3 54.60 -26.05 -47.13
C ARG A 3 55.32 -25.86 -45.78
N TYR A 4 55.05 -24.85 -44.96
CA TYR A 4 53.76 -24.34 -44.48
C TYR A 4 53.81 -22.81 -44.28
N ALA A 5 52.97 -22.08 -44.99
CA ALA A 5 52.64 -20.69 -44.67
C ALA A 5 51.12 -20.61 -44.49
N ILE A 6 50.62 -21.22 -43.41
CA ILE A 6 49.27 -20.90 -42.93
C ILE A 6 49.44 -19.58 -42.19
N THR A 7 49.09 -18.51 -42.90
CA THR A 7 49.21 -17.13 -42.44
C THR A 7 48.41 -16.93 -41.16
N LEU A 8 49.02 -16.22 -40.20
CA LEU A 8 48.42 -15.81 -38.93
C LEU A 8 47.01 -15.20 -39.09
N SER A 9 46.73 -14.64 -40.27
CA SER A 9 45.44 -14.10 -40.71
C SER A 9 44.30 -15.13 -40.71
N ALA A 10 44.57 -16.40 -41.02
CA ALA A 10 43.55 -17.45 -41.04
C ALA A 10 43.10 -17.86 -39.63
N LEU A 11 44.02 -17.87 -38.66
CA LEU A 11 43.71 -18.15 -37.25
C LEU A 11 42.91 -17.01 -36.60
N LEU A 12 43.20 -15.76 -36.97
CA LEU A 12 42.45 -14.60 -36.46
C LEU A 12 41.00 -14.57 -36.98
N ALA A 13 40.77 -14.97 -38.24
CA ALA A 13 39.44 -15.04 -38.83
C ALA A 13 38.54 -16.12 -38.20
N VAL A 14 39.10 -17.28 -37.84
CA VAL A 14 38.34 -18.36 -37.17
C VAL A 14 37.97 -17.97 -35.74
N ALA A 15 38.84 -17.24 -35.03
CA ALA A 15 38.57 -16.75 -33.68
C ALA A 15 37.46 -15.69 -33.65
N THR A 16 37.39 -14.78 -34.64
CA THR A 16 36.34 -13.77 -34.72
C THR A 16 34.99 -14.35 -35.15
N LEU A 17 34.96 -15.32 -36.07
CA LEU A 17 33.75 -16.07 -36.42
C LEU A 17 33.17 -16.82 -35.20
N SER A 18 34.01 -17.52 -34.43
CA SER A 18 33.58 -18.23 -33.22
C SER A 18 33.06 -17.29 -32.12
N ALA A 19 33.61 -16.07 -32.01
CA ALA A 19 33.13 -15.07 -31.06
C ALA A 19 31.80 -14.43 -31.48
N CYS A 20 31.56 -14.26 -32.79
CA CYS A 20 30.29 -13.78 -33.33
C CYS A 20 29.17 -14.81 -33.17
N ASP A 21 29.43 -16.09 -33.41
CA ASP A 21 28.44 -17.17 -33.20
C ASP A 21 28.05 -17.29 -31.72
N ARG A 22 29.02 -17.26 -30.80
CA ARG A 22 28.74 -17.30 -29.35
C ARG A 22 27.95 -16.09 -28.86
N ARG A 23 28.17 -14.90 -29.43
CA ARG A 23 27.33 -13.72 -29.13
C ARG A 23 25.90 -13.90 -29.60
N SER A 24 25.69 -14.51 -30.77
CA SER A 24 24.34 -14.77 -31.31
C SER A 24 23.57 -15.80 -30.48
N GLU A 25 24.24 -16.86 -30.01
CA GLU A 25 23.65 -17.87 -29.14
C GLU A 25 23.34 -17.31 -27.75
N SER A 26 24.27 -16.51 -27.19
CA SER A 26 24.05 -15.83 -25.91
C SER A 26 22.87 -14.86 -25.98
N GLN A 27 22.72 -14.10 -27.06
CA GLN A 27 21.61 -13.18 -27.24
C GLN A 27 20.26 -13.93 -27.31
N ARG A 28 20.20 -14.99 -28.12
CA ARG A 28 18.99 -15.85 -28.21
C ARG A 28 18.63 -16.51 -26.90
N SER A 29 19.63 -16.89 -26.09
CA SER A 29 19.38 -17.48 -24.77
C SER A 29 18.77 -16.48 -23.79
N LEU A 30 19.14 -15.20 -23.88
CA LEU A 30 18.57 -14.12 -23.07
C LEU A 30 17.15 -13.77 -23.53
N ASP A 31 16.91 -13.72 -24.84
CA ASP A 31 15.58 -13.47 -25.40
C ASP A 31 14.58 -14.58 -24.97
N ASN A 32 15.00 -15.85 -25.06
CA ASN A 32 14.20 -16.99 -24.61
C ASN A 32 13.93 -16.98 -23.09
N LEU A 33 14.90 -16.52 -22.28
CA LEU A 33 14.72 -16.37 -20.84
C LEU A 33 13.71 -15.26 -20.54
N GLN A 34 13.81 -14.13 -21.25
CA GLN A 34 12.91 -13.00 -21.07
C GLN A 34 11.46 -13.37 -21.45
N GLU A 35 11.26 -14.10 -22.54
CA GLU A 35 9.93 -14.62 -22.91
C GLU A 35 9.34 -15.54 -21.83
N ARG A 36 10.16 -16.41 -21.24
CA ARG A 36 9.72 -17.29 -20.14
C ARG A 36 9.36 -16.49 -18.88
N TYR A 37 10.16 -15.52 -18.50
CA TYR A 37 9.87 -14.64 -17.37
C TYR A 37 8.58 -13.84 -17.58
N GLU A 38 8.32 -13.37 -18.80
CA GLU A 38 7.09 -12.67 -19.12
C GLU A 38 5.86 -13.58 -19.13
N ALA A 39 6.01 -14.83 -19.59
CA ALA A 39 4.96 -15.85 -19.54
C ALA A 39 4.60 -16.22 -18.09
N ASP A 40 5.61 -16.52 -17.26
CA ASP A 40 5.42 -16.85 -15.83
C ASP A 40 4.79 -15.67 -15.07
N ARG A 41 5.23 -14.44 -15.36
CA ARG A 41 4.66 -13.23 -14.75
C ARG A 41 3.19 -13.03 -15.14
N ARG A 42 2.81 -13.33 -16.39
CA ARG A 42 1.41 -13.28 -16.83
C ARG A 42 0.57 -14.36 -16.14
N GLU A 43 1.10 -15.57 -16.01
CA GLU A 43 0.41 -16.67 -15.32
C GLU A 43 0.19 -16.35 -13.83
N ILE A 44 1.20 -15.81 -13.14
CA ILE A 44 1.08 -15.39 -11.74
C ILE A 44 0.02 -14.29 -11.59
N MET A 45 0.00 -13.29 -12.49
CA MET A 45 -1.00 -12.22 -12.46
C MET A 45 -2.42 -12.75 -12.71
N LEU A 46 -2.61 -13.64 -13.69
CA LEU A 46 -3.92 -14.21 -14.00
C LEU A 46 -4.45 -15.09 -12.87
N ASN A 47 -3.57 -15.88 -12.23
CA ASN A 47 -3.93 -16.67 -11.06
C ASN A 47 -4.30 -15.78 -9.86
N ALA A 48 -3.56 -14.69 -9.62
CA ALA A 48 -3.88 -13.74 -8.57
C ALA A 48 -5.25 -13.05 -8.79
N ILE A 49 -5.56 -12.66 -10.03
CA ILE A 49 -6.86 -12.07 -10.38
C ILE A 49 -7.99 -13.09 -10.18
N GLY A 50 -7.81 -14.34 -10.65
CA GLY A 50 -8.80 -15.40 -10.45
C GLY A 50 -9.03 -15.78 -8.98
N GLU A 51 -8.00 -15.67 -8.12
CA GLU A 51 -8.15 -15.85 -6.67
C GLU A 51 -8.87 -14.68 -5.99
N MET A 52 -8.71 -13.44 -6.47
CA MET A 52 -9.49 -12.30 -5.98
C MET A 52 -10.96 -12.44 -6.37
N GLU A 53 -11.27 -12.80 -7.62
CA GLU A 53 -12.65 -12.98 -8.09
C GLU A 53 -13.37 -14.15 -7.38
N ARG A 54 -12.66 -15.27 -7.11
CA ARG A 54 -13.24 -16.37 -6.31
C ARG A 54 -13.56 -15.97 -4.87
N ARG A 55 -12.78 -15.06 -4.28
CA ARG A 55 -13.01 -14.55 -2.91
C ARG A 55 -14.23 -13.62 -2.82
N GLU A 56 -14.55 -12.90 -3.89
CA GLU A 56 -15.75 -12.05 -3.98
C GLU A 56 -17.02 -12.85 -4.30
N SER A 57 -16.93 -13.90 -5.12
CA SER A 57 -18.10 -14.65 -5.59
C SER A 57 -18.74 -15.60 -4.56
N THR A 58 -18.05 -16.03 -3.49
CA THR A 58 -18.53 -17.12 -2.62
C THR A 58 -18.68 -16.79 -1.13
N GLY A 59 -18.63 -15.53 -0.69
CA GLY A 59 -18.89 -15.27 0.74
C GLY A 59 -19.25 -13.86 1.17
N GLY A 60 -19.97 -13.11 0.34
CA GLY A 60 -20.34 -11.71 0.60
C GLY A 60 -21.55 -11.48 1.51
N ALA A 61 -22.44 -12.46 1.72
CA ALA A 61 -23.66 -12.24 2.50
C ALA A 61 -23.52 -12.56 4.01
N GLY A 62 -22.79 -13.63 4.35
CA GLY A 62 -22.59 -14.04 5.75
C GLY A 62 -21.52 -13.21 6.49
N ARG A 63 -20.39 -12.94 5.83
CA ARG A 63 -19.25 -12.23 6.46
C ARG A 63 -19.56 -10.80 6.86
N ASP A 64 -20.40 -10.08 6.13
CA ASP A 64 -20.78 -8.72 6.51
C ASP A 64 -21.77 -8.69 7.68
N ALA A 65 -22.70 -9.64 7.75
CA ALA A 65 -23.61 -9.78 8.88
C ALA A 65 -22.87 -10.18 10.16
N ASP A 66 -21.97 -11.15 10.06
CA ASP A 66 -21.14 -11.63 11.17
C ASP A 66 -20.12 -10.56 11.60
N ARG A 67 -19.51 -9.84 10.66
CA ARG A 67 -18.64 -8.69 10.97
C ARG A 67 -19.43 -7.59 11.67
N LYS A 68 -20.66 -7.30 11.24
CA LYS A 68 -21.52 -6.28 11.86
C LYS A 68 -22.03 -6.71 13.23
N ALA A 69 -22.30 -8.00 13.43
CA ALA A 69 -22.63 -8.56 14.74
C ALA A 69 -21.43 -8.53 15.69
N ALA A 70 -20.24 -8.90 15.22
CA ALA A 70 -18.99 -8.82 15.99
C ALA A 70 -18.65 -7.37 16.36
N LEU A 71 -18.82 -6.41 15.45
CA LEU A 71 -18.64 -4.98 15.75
C LEU A 71 -19.66 -4.46 16.77
N ARG A 72 -20.91 -4.92 16.72
CA ARG A 72 -21.93 -4.57 17.72
C ARG A 72 -21.65 -5.18 19.09
N GLU A 73 -21.24 -6.45 19.12
CA GLU A 73 -20.87 -7.12 20.36
C GLU A 73 -19.60 -6.51 20.97
N LYS A 74 -18.62 -6.15 20.14
CA LYS A 74 -17.41 -5.42 20.57
C LYS A 74 -17.74 -4.02 21.11
N ALA A 75 -18.67 -3.31 20.47
CA ALA A 75 -19.17 -2.04 20.99
C ALA A 75 -19.96 -2.18 22.30
N ARG A 76 -20.57 -3.36 22.55
CA ARG A 76 -21.27 -3.66 23.81
C ARG A 76 -20.30 -4.00 24.94
N THR A 77 -19.20 -4.69 24.64
CA THR A 77 -18.25 -5.20 25.65
C THR A 77 -17.07 -4.28 25.93
N ASN A 78 -16.73 -3.37 25.01
CA ASN A 78 -15.73 -2.33 25.21
C ASN A 78 -16.32 -0.93 24.98
N PRO A 79 -16.98 -0.34 25.99
CA PRO A 79 -17.48 1.03 25.91
C PRO A 79 -16.36 2.09 25.88
N GLU A 80 -15.12 1.70 26.18
CA GLU A 80 -13.96 2.60 26.28
C GLU A 80 -13.37 3.05 24.92
N GLY A 81 -13.90 2.55 23.80
CA GLY A 81 -13.55 3.03 22.46
C GLY A 81 -12.61 2.11 21.66
N ALA A 82 -12.18 2.60 20.50
CA ALA A 82 -11.43 1.83 19.52
C ALA A 82 -10.12 1.28 20.10
N ASP A 83 -9.89 -0.01 19.90
CA ASP A 83 -8.70 -0.74 20.29
C ASP A 83 -7.43 -0.22 19.59
N ALA A 84 -6.29 -0.23 20.29
CA ALA A 84 -5.04 0.38 19.84
C ALA A 84 -4.55 -0.14 18.47
N GLU A 85 -4.75 -1.43 18.17
CA GLU A 85 -4.46 -2.00 16.85
C GLU A 85 -5.38 -1.47 15.74
N THR A 86 -6.63 -1.17 16.07
CA THR A 86 -7.57 -0.54 15.16
C THR A 86 -7.16 0.92 14.91
N ILE A 87 -6.77 1.66 15.95
CA ILE A 87 -6.26 3.04 15.83
C ILE A 87 -4.99 3.11 14.97
N ALA A 88 -4.07 2.15 15.11
CA ALA A 88 -2.82 2.13 14.35
C ALA A 88 -3.02 1.97 12.82
N LYS A 89 -4.16 1.41 12.39
CA LYS A 89 -4.51 1.21 10.98
C LYS A 89 -5.44 2.31 10.44
N MET A 90 -5.90 3.23 11.29
CA MET A 90 -6.82 4.29 10.88
C MET A 90 -6.11 5.39 10.10
N PRO A 91 -6.79 6.00 9.10
CA PRO A 91 -6.31 7.23 8.48
C PRO A 91 -6.07 8.32 9.54
N ARG A 92 -5.00 9.10 9.39
CA ARG A 92 -4.60 10.16 10.35
C ARG A 92 -5.76 11.05 10.79
N ASN A 93 -6.62 11.46 9.86
CA ASN A 93 -7.77 12.32 10.15
C ASN A 93 -8.83 11.64 11.00
N GLU A 94 -9.00 10.32 10.86
CA GLU A 94 -9.93 9.55 11.71
C GLU A 94 -9.34 9.36 13.10
N VAL A 95 -8.02 9.15 13.23
CA VAL A 95 -7.34 9.10 14.54
C VAL A 95 -7.54 10.42 15.29
N ILE A 96 -7.35 11.55 14.62
CA ILE A 96 -7.55 12.89 15.20
C ILE A 96 -9.01 13.11 15.61
N ALA A 97 -9.97 12.73 14.77
CA ALA A 97 -11.40 12.83 15.11
C ALA A 97 -11.74 12.00 16.35
N THR A 98 -11.23 10.77 16.42
CA THR A 98 -11.39 9.89 17.59
C THR A 98 -10.80 10.51 18.84
N ALA A 99 -9.58 11.06 18.79
CA ALA A 99 -8.96 11.72 19.95
C ALA A 99 -9.79 12.91 20.47
N ILE A 100 -10.33 13.74 19.57
CA ILE A 100 -11.21 14.87 19.91
C ILE A 100 -12.52 14.36 20.54
N ASN A 101 -13.09 13.30 19.98
CA ASN A 101 -14.33 12.70 20.50
C ASN A 101 -14.13 12.04 21.87
N SER A 102 -13.00 11.37 22.08
CA SER A 102 -12.61 10.78 23.38
C SER A 102 -12.37 11.84 24.45
N ALA A 103 -11.98 13.07 24.07
CA ALA A 103 -11.87 14.21 24.97
C ALA A 103 -13.23 14.89 25.29
N GLY A 104 -14.35 14.35 24.79
CA GLY A 104 -15.70 14.85 25.07
C GLY A 104 -16.22 15.93 24.11
N PHE A 105 -15.48 16.23 23.04
CA PHE A 105 -15.91 17.17 22.00
C PHE A 105 -16.55 16.45 20.82
N LEU A 106 -17.22 17.20 19.93
CA LEU A 106 -17.82 16.61 18.73
C LEU A 106 -17.01 16.99 17.49
N CYS A 107 -16.36 16.01 16.87
CA CYS A 107 -15.74 16.11 15.56
C CYS A 107 -16.21 14.95 14.67
N ALA A 108 -17.20 15.22 13.81
CA ALA A 108 -17.71 14.23 12.86
C ALA A 108 -16.77 14.04 11.67
N LYS A 109 -16.09 15.11 11.22
CA LYS A 109 -15.12 15.04 10.12
C LYS A 109 -14.03 16.10 10.28
N VAL A 110 -12.77 15.67 10.28
CA VAL A 110 -11.60 16.57 10.18
C VAL A 110 -11.48 17.04 8.73
N ARG A 111 -11.43 18.35 8.53
CA ARG A 111 -11.24 18.99 7.22
C ARG A 111 -9.76 19.30 6.98
N ASP A 112 -9.11 19.87 7.98
CA ASP A 112 -7.69 20.13 8.00
C ASP A 112 -7.12 20.01 9.42
N ALA A 113 -5.82 19.80 9.49
CA ALA A 113 -5.06 19.80 10.73
C ALA A 113 -3.63 20.26 10.45
N TYR A 114 -3.14 21.22 11.21
CA TYR A 114 -1.79 21.77 11.05
C TYR A 114 -1.09 21.96 12.40
N PRO A 115 0.22 21.73 12.45
CA PRO A 115 0.98 21.93 13.68
C PRO A 115 1.09 23.43 14.01
N VAL A 116 1.09 23.73 15.30
CA VAL A 116 1.36 25.06 15.87
C VAL A 116 2.35 24.92 17.02
N SER A 117 2.95 26.02 17.48
CA SER A 117 3.85 25.96 18.64
C SER A 117 3.14 25.35 19.85
N GLY A 118 3.61 24.20 20.31
CA GLY A 118 3.06 23.45 21.45
C GLY A 118 1.81 22.60 21.14
N GLY A 119 1.45 22.36 19.88
CA GLY A 119 0.30 21.49 19.60
C GLY A 119 -0.14 21.40 18.14
N ILE A 120 -1.39 21.01 17.94
CA ILE A 120 -2.02 20.86 16.63
C ILE A 120 -3.34 21.63 16.65
N VAL A 121 -3.59 22.46 15.64
CA VAL A 121 -4.92 23.03 15.40
C VAL A 121 -5.64 22.16 14.38
N VAL A 122 -6.89 21.83 14.66
CA VAL A 122 -7.73 20.93 13.85
C VAL A 122 -9.04 21.63 13.52
N HIS A 123 -9.39 21.70 12.23
CA HIS A 123 -10.70 22.19 11.81
C HIS A 123 -11.63 21.01 11.55
N CYS A 124 -12.73 20.97 12.28
CA CYS A 124 -13.72 19.92 12.26
C CYS A 124 -15.08 20.44 11.79
N ALA A 125 -15.88 19.53 11.20
CA ALA A 125 -17.33 19.68 11.16
C ALA A 125 -17.93 18.92 12.36
N GLU A 126 -18.75 19.60 13.17
CA GLU A 126 -19.51 18.99 14.27
C GLU A 126 -20.57 18.02 13.72
N TYR A 127 -21.18 18.33 12.57
CA TYR A 127 -22.24 17.52 11.97
C TYR A 127 -21.79 16.77 10.72
N ARG A 128 -22.37 15.58 10.48
CA ARG A 128 -22.13 14.77 9.27
C ARG A 128 -22.53 15.46 7.97
N SER A 129 -23.43 16.44 8.04
CA SER A 129 -23.81 17.31 6.91
C SER A 129 -22.69 18.26 6.46
N GLY A 130 -21.59 18.37 7.24
CA GLY A 130 -20.52 19.33 7.00
C GLY A 130 -20.80 20.74 7.53
N ASN A 131 -21.96 20.95 8.16
CA ASN A 131 -22.31 22.17 8.88
C ASN A 131 -21.70 22.15 10.29
N GLY A 132 -21.64 23.32 10.95
CA GLY A 132 -21.04 23.49 12.28
C GLY A 132 -19.52 23.36 12.22
N ARG A 133 -18.85 24.38 11.67
CA ARG A 133 -17.38 24.41 11.60
C ARG A 133 -16.83 24.84 12.95
N VAL A 134 -15.98 24.03 13.52
CA VAL A 134 -15.37 24.27 14.82
C VAL A 134 -13.89 23.97 14.76
N LYS A 135 -13.12 24.73 15.52
CA LYS A 135 -11.68 24.57 15.65
C LYS A 135 -11.35 24.06 17.04
N TYR A 136 -10.49 23.05 17.06
CA TYR A 136 -9.93 22.47 18.27
C TYR A 136 -8.42 22.66 18.29
N ARG A 137 -7.86 22.83 19.49
CA ARG A 137 -6.42 22.78 19.75
C ARG A 137 -6.12 21.54 20.58
N ILE A 138 -5.21 20.72 20.09
CA ILE A 138 -4.65 19.57 20.80
C ILE A 138 -3.27 19.98 21.32
N ASP A 139 -3.13 20.11 22.63
CA ASP A 139 -1.84 20.30 23.28
C ASP A 139 -1.16 18.94 23.45
N THR A 140 -0.04 18.74 22.79
CA THR A 140 0.67 17.45 22.79
C THR A 140 1.48 17.22 24.06
N ALA A 141 1.82 18.28 24.81
CA ALA A 141 2.56 18.19 26.05
C ALA A 141 1.62 17.89 27.22
N ALA A 142 0.46 18.55 27.27
CA ALA A 142 -0.56 18.34 28.29
C ALA A 142 -1.53 17.19 27.95
N MET A 143 -1.49 16.66 26.72
CA MET A 143 -2.46 15.70 26.18
C MET A 143 -3.91 16.19 26.33
N GLU A 144 -4.11 17.50 26.15
CA GLU A 144 -5.40 18.17 26.36
C GLU A 144 -6.01 18.63 25.03
N VAL A 145 -7.34 18.58 24.92
CA VAL A 145 -8.08 19.13 23.80
C VAL A 145 -8.91 20.32 24.29
N SER A 146 -8.82 21.44 23.59
CA SER A 146 -9.62 22.65 23.87
C SER A 146 -10.35 23.12 22.61
N LYS A 147 -11.60 23.56 22.76
CA LYS A 147 -12.33 24.26 21.70
C LYS A 147 -11.87 25.72 21.66
N ILE A 148 -11.45 26.19 20.49
CA ILE A 148 -10.92 27.55 20.32
C ILE A 148 -11.85 28.46 19.52
N GLU A 149 -12.69 27.92 18.62
CA GLU A 149 -13.74 28.66 17.86
C GLU A 149 -14.88 27.72 17.44
#